data_AF-A0A2K8NW40-F1
#
_entry.id   AF-A0A2K8NW40-F1
#
_cell.length_a   1.000
_cell.length_b   1.000
_cell.length_c   1.000
_cell.angle_alpha   90.00
_cell.angle_beta   90.00
_cell.angle_gamma   90.00
#
_symmetry.space_group_name_H-M   'P 1'
#
loop_
_entity.id
_entity.type
_entity.pdbx_description
1 polymer ?
#
loop_
_entity_poly.entity_id
_entity_poly.type
_entity_poly.pdbx_seq_one_letter_code
_entity_poly.pdbx_strand_id
1 'polypeptide(L)'
;MTNTFFSLNEDKYITEAGLKKTQIAKEESLLMSIIDPDTNKLSISTKDTAVNQSIAIISEKNLYFEILSSMNYFKKVKNGAAQQSINKSLILESTINVSEISFNEILLKLKKINSIKLNLIELKKVAIELLIK
;
A
#
# COMPACT_ATOMS: atom_id res chain seq x y z
N MET A 1 -19.93 -7.38 -4.47
CA MET A 1 -20.18 -6.64 -3.21
C MET A 1 -19.58 -5.27 -3.34
N THR A 2 -20.41 -4.24 -3.28
CA THR A 2 -20.06 -2.84 -3.56
C THR A 2 -19.40 -2.23 -2.33
N ASN A 3 -18.18 -1.71 -2.46
CA ASN A 3 -17.54 -0.93 -1.40
C ASN A 3 -18.24 0.44 -1.34
N THR A 4 -19.17 0.60 -0.40
CA THR A 4 -19.91 1.85 -0.22
C THR A 4 -19.03 2.85 0.53
N PHE A 5 -18.56 3.87 -0.18
CA PHE A 5 -17.88 5.04 0.39
C PHE A 5 -18.96 6.06 0.76
N PHE A 6 -19.06 6.43 2.03
CA PHE A 6 -20.00 7.47 2.47
C PHE A 6 -19.26 8.80 2.54
N SER A 7 -19.67 9.75 1.71
CA SER A 7 -19.32 11.16 1.86
C SER A 7 -20.20 11.73 2.98
N LEU A 8 -19.60 12.44 3.94
CA LEU A 8 -20.25 13.10 5.09
C LEU A 8 -21.24 14.24 4.73
N ASN A 9 -21.76 14.28 3.52
CA ASN A 9 -22.85 15.17 3.13
C ASN A 9 -24.06 14.31 2.77
N GLU A 10 -24.89 14.00 3.77
CA GLU A 10 -26.34 13.77 3.73
C GLU A 10 -26.74 12.85 4.89
N ASP A 11 -27.57 13.37 5.80
CA ASP A 11 -28.11 12.76 7.03
C ASP A 11 -28.99 11.51 6.80
N LYS A 12 -28.91 10.84 5.65
CA LYS A 12 -29.93 9.87 5.21
C LYS A 12 -29.60 8.40 5.38
N TYR A 13 -28.35 8.00 5.69
CA TYR A 13 -27.99 6.57 5.61
C TYR A 13 -27.12 6.00 6.74
N ILE A 14 -26.78 6.79 7.76
CA ILE A 14 -26.02 6.26 8.91
C ILE A 14 -27.00 6.01 10.06
N THR A 15 -27.37 4.75 10.27
CA THR A 15 -28.10 4.35 11.50
C THR A 15 -27.20 4.59 12.72
N GLU A 16 -27.77 4.94 13.88
CA GLU A 16 -27.01 5.12 15.14
C GLU A 16 -26.10 3.92 15.48
N ALA A 17 -26.49 2.71 15.08
CA ALA A 17 -25.67 1.50 15.20
C ALA A 17 -24.41 1.54 14.33
N GLY A 18 -24.48 2.15 13.14
CA GLY A 18 -23.34 2.41 12.26
C GLY A 18 -22.39 3.47 12.80
N LEU A 19 -22.92 4.50 13.47
CA LEU A 19 -22.12 5.53 14.16
C LEU A 19 -21.26 4.94 15.29
N LYS A 20 -21.76 3.96 16.04
CA LYS A 20 -21.01 3.33 17.15
C LYS A 20 -19.80 2.51 16.72
N LYS A 21 -19.74 2.09 15.44
CA LYS A 21 -18.65 1.25 14.89
C LYS A 21 -17.81 1.97 13.84
N THR A 22 -18.03 3.26 13.65
CA THR A 22 -17.27 4.05 12.69
C THR A 22 -16.10 4.74 13.38
N GLN A 23 -14.97 4.75 12.68
CA GLN A 23 -13.79 5.50 13.03
C GLN A 23 -13.71 6.70 12.07
N ILE A 24 -13.22 7.84 12.56
CA ILE A 24 -12.97 9.01 11.72
C ILE A 24 -11.52 8.93 11.23
N ALA A 25 -11.34 8.82 9.93
CA ALA A 25 -10.05 9.06 9.29
C ALA A 25 -9.92 10.55 9.00
N LYS A 26 -8.82 11.15 9.42
CA LYS A 26 -8.53 12.55 9.10
C LYS A 26 -8.16 12.70 7.63
N GLU A 27 -8.33 13.90 7.10
CA GLU A 27 -7.75 14.28 5.81
C GLU A 27 -6.28 13.85 5.70
N GLU A 28 -5.90 13.42 4.50
CA GLU A 28 -4.60 12.85 4.13
C GLU A 28 -4.23 11.50 4.77
N SER A 29 -5.11 10.86 5.55
CA SER A 29 -4.87 9.49 6.04
C SER A 29 -4.96 8.46 4.91
N LEU A 30 -4.20 7.38 4.99
CA LEU A 30 -4.39 6.21 4.11
C LEU A 30 -5.50 5.32 4.66
N LEU A 31 -6.33 4.82 3.74
CA LEU A 31 -7.44 3.93 4.00
C LEU A 31 -7.20 2.62 3.25
N MET A 32 -7.12 1.51 3.99
CA MET A 32 -6.90 0.19 3.42
C MET A 32 -7.92 -0.83 3.93
N SER A 33 -8.51 -1.60 3.03
CA SER A 33 -9.34 -2.76 3.39
C SER A 33 -8.51 -3.86 4.05
N ILE A 34 -8.88 -4.28 5.27
CA ILE A 34 -8.19 -5.37 6.00
C ILE A 34 -8.83 -6.74 5.82
N ILE A 35 -10.11 -6.80 5.45
CA ILE A 35 -10.84 -8.06 5.20
C ILE A 35 -10.57 -8.58 3.78
N ASP A 36 -10.38 -7.65 2.85
CA ASP A 36 -10.04 -7.99 1.48
C ASP A 36 -9.02 -6.99 0.95
N PRO A 37 -7.72 -7.18 1.27
CA PRO A 37 -6.65 -6.29 0.84
C PRO A 37 -6.48 -6.38 -0.68
N ASP A 38 -6.58 -5.25 -1.37
CA ASP A 38 -6.40 -5.17 -2.82
C ASP A 38 -5.80 -3.81 -3.19
N THR A 39 -5.10 -3.74 -4.32
CA THR A 39 -4.50 -2.50 -4.83
C THR A 39 -5.57 -1.45 -5.09
N ASN A 40 -6.76 -1.87 -5.51
CA ASN A 40 -7.90 -0.98 -5.73
C ASN A 40 -8.67 -0.62 -4.45
N LYS A 41 -8.22 -1.15 -3.30
CA LYS A 41 -8.83 -0.94 -1.97
C LYS A 41 -7.85 -0.27 -1.00
N LEU A 42 -6.88 0.46 -1.55
CA LEU A 42 -5.98 1.38 -0.86
C LEU A 42 -6.19 2.78 -1.44
N SER A 43 -6.44 3.76 -0.58
CA SER A 43 -6.73 5.14 -0.99
C SER A 43 -6.20 6.16 0.01
N ILE A 44 -6.11 7.42 -0.40
CA ILE A 44 -5.79 8.55 0.47
C ILE A 44 -7.08 9.34 0.69
N SER A 45 -7.40 9.64 1.94
CA SER A 45 -8.55 10.46 2.29
C SER A 45 -8.31 11.92 1.89
N THR A 46 -9.22 12.52 1.12
CA THR A 46 -9.13 13.94 0.71
C THR A 46 -9.86 14.90 1.64
N LYS A 47 -10.54 14.36 2.65
CA LYS A 47 -11.24 15.07 3.71
C LYS A 47 -11.44 14.12 4.89
N ASP A 48 -11.90 14.64 6.02
CA ASP A 48 -12.33 13.81 7.13
C ASP A 48 -13.43 12.84 6.66
N THR A 49 -13.21 11.55 6.87
CA THR A 49 -14.06 10.48 6.33
C THR A 49 -14.37 9.46 7.41
N ALA A 50 -15.65 9.16 7.59
CA ALA A 50 -16.08 8.08 8.47
C ALA A 50 -15.90 6.73 7.77
N VAL A 51 -15.17 5.82 8.41
CA VAL A 51 -14.89 4.47 7.90
C VAL A 51 -15.30 3.41 8.93
N ASN A 52 -15.67 2.23 8.46
CA ASN A 52 -16.02 1.12 9.35
C ASN A 52 -14.77 0.37 9.84
N GLN A 53 -14.94 -0.60 10.74
CA GLN A 53 -13.84 -1.40 11.32
C GLN A 53 -13.11 -2.31 10.32
N SER A 54 -13.63 -2.49 9.09
CA SER A 54 -12.97 -3.25 8.03
C SER A 54 -11.94 -2.44 7.24
N ILE A 55 -11.78 -1.16 7.59
CA ILE A 55 -10.81 -0.25 7.00
C ILE A 55 -9.77 0.11 8.06
N ALA A 56 -8.50 -0.16 7.78
CA ALA A 56 -7.39 0.38 8.55
C ALA A 56 -7.15 1.83 8.14
N ILE A 57 -7.02 2.69 9.14
CA ILE A 57 -6.61 4.10 9.00
C ILE A 57 -5.13 4.19 9.36
N ILE A 58 -4.30 4.68 8.43
CA ILE A 58 -2.86 4.87 8.61
C ILE A 58 -2.57 6.36 8.42
N SER A 59 -1.90 6.97 9.40
CA SER A 59 -1.72 8.44 9.43
C SER A 59 -0.65 8.91 8.46
N GLU A 60 0.27 8.01 8.10
CA GLU A 60 1.48 8.26 7.36
C GLU A 60 1.25 8.10 5.84
N LYS A 61 0.76 9.16 5.20
CA LYS A 61 0.41 9.15 3.75
C LYS A 61 1.55 8.75 2.81
N ASN A 62 2.79 9.02 3.23
CA ASN A 62 4.00 8.67 2.51
C ASN A 62 4.19 7.15 2.34
N LEU A 63 3.53 6.32 3.15
CA LEU A 63 3.59 4.86 3.05
C LEU A 63 2.72 4.30 1.91
N TYR A 64 1.98 5.14 1.17
CA TYR A 64 1.04 4.68 0.13
C TYR A 64 1.69 3.72 -0.86
N PHE A 65 2.83 4.12 -1.45
CA PHE A 65 3.50 3.31 -2.47
C PHE A 65 4.14 2.04 -1.91
N GLU A 66 4.61 2.08 -0.66
CA GLU A 66 5.15 0.89 0.00
C GLU A 66 4.04 -0.14 0.24
N ILE A 67 2.93 0.28 0.82
CA ILE A 67 1.76 -0.58 1.08
C ILE A 67 1.22 -1.13 -0.24
N LEU A 68 1.14 -0.28 -1.27
CA LEU A 68 0.70 -0.70 -2.61
C LEU A 68 1.62 -1.79 -3.19
N SER A 69 2.94 -1.64 -3.06
CA SER A 69 3.92 -2.63 -3.54
C SER A 69 3.87 -3.96 -2.78
N SER A 70 3.48 -3.91 -1.50
CA SER A 70 3.36 -5.08 -0.60
C SER A 70 1.98 -5.75 -0.64
N MET A 71 1.06 -5.32 -1.50
CA MET A 71 -0.32 -5.80 -1.50
C MET A 71 -0.47 -7.32 -1.70
N ASN A 72 0.40 -7.92 -2.53
CA ASN A 72 0.41 -9.37 -2.73
C ASN A 72 0.85 -10.15 -1.48
N TYR A 73 1.73 -9.56 -0.66
CA TYR A 73 2.11 -10.15 0.62
C TYR A 73 0.92 -10.15 1.57
N PHE A 74 0.23 -9.02 1.71
CA PHE A 74 -0.97 -8.90 2.53
C PHE A 74 -2.08 -9.90 2.14
N LYS A 75 -2.36 -10.06 0.85
CA LYS A 75 -3.31 -11.09 0.35
C LYS A 75 -2.93 -12.51 0.79
N LYS A 76 -1.64 -12.86 0.72
CA LYS A 76 -1.13 -14.17 1.13
C LYS A 76 -1.23 -14.38 2.63
N VAL A 77 -0.85 -13.38 3.43
CA VAL A 77 -0.95 -13.43 4.90
C VAL A 77 -2.39 -13.67 5.33
N LYS A 78 -3.36 -12.97 4.73
CA LYS A 78 -4.78 -13.19 5.01
C LYS A 78 -5.21 -14.63 4.71
N ASN A 79 -4.79 -15.18 3.56
CA ASN A 79 -5.21 -16.52 3.13
C ASN A 79 -4.48 -17.65 3.89
N GLY A 80 -3.30 -17.38 4.46
CA GLY A 80 -2.50 -18.34 5.22
C GLY A 80 -2.74 -18.32 6.73
N ALA A 81 -3.36 -17.27 7.27
CA ALA A 81 -3.69 -17.17 8.68
C ALA A 81 -5.06 -17.81 8.98
N ALA A 82 -5.21 -18.38 10.18
CA ALA A 82 -6.53 -18.79 10.69
C ALA A 82 -7.52 -17.61 10.81
N GLN A 83 -6.99 -16.38 10.83
CA GLN A 83 -7.74 -15.14 10.95
C GLN A 83 -7.93 -14.49 9.57
N GLN A 84 -9.18 -14.27 9.16
CA GLN A 84 -9.56 -13.77 7.81
C GLN A 84 -9.39 -12.25 7.62
N SER A 85 -8.60 -11.58 8.48
CA SER A 85 -8.37 -10.14 8.42
C SER A 85 -6.92 -9.81 8.77
N ILE A 86 -6.38 -8.76 8.16
CA ILE A 86 -5.03 -8.27 8.49
C ILE A 86 -5.10 -7.31 9.69
N ASN A 87 -4.17 -7.48 10.63
CA ASN A 87 -4.02 -6.54 11.74
C ASN A 87 -3.29 -5.26 11.27
N LYS A 88 -3.73 -4.10 11.75
CA LYS A 88 -3.08 -2.80 11.50
C LYS A 88 -1.60 -2.81 11.90
N SER A 89 -1.24 -3.47 13.01
CA SER A 89 0.17 -3.57 13.44
C SER A 89 1.05 -4.25 12.39
N LEU A 90 0.54 -5.33 11.78
CA LEU A 90 1.25 -6.06 10.73
C LEU A 90 1.48 -5.20 9.48
N ILE A 91 0.53 -4.31 9.15
CA ILE A 91 0.70 -3.35 8.05
C ILE A 91 1.87 -2.41 8.37
N LEU A 92 1.86 -1.81 9.56
CA LEU A 92 2.90 -0.86 10.00
C LEU A 92 4.28 -1.51 10.16
N GLU A 93 4.35 -2.75 10.64
CA GLU A 93 5.60 -3.51 10.77
C GLU A 93 6.17 -3.93 9.41
N SER A 94 5.31 -4.15 8.41
CA SER A 94 5.73 -4.52 7.06
C SER A 94 6.13 -3.34 6.18
N THR A 95 5.74 -2.12 6.57
CA THR A 95 6.18 -0.89 5.90
C THR A 95 7.58 -0.54 6.37
N ILE A 96 8.50 -0.39 5.43
CA ILE A 96 9.87 -0.01 5.74
C ILE A 96 9.86 1.51 5.78
N ASN A 97 9.90 2.10 6.97
CA ASN A 97 9.85 3.55 7.12
C ASN A 97 10.97 4.21 6.28
N VAL A 98 10.62 4.76 5.11
CA VAL A 98 11.58 5.39 4.19
C VAL A 98 12.21 6.64 4.82
N SER A 99 11.67 7.14 5.94
CA SER A 99 12.34 8.18 6.73
C SER A 99 13.69 7.73 7.31
N GLU A 100 13.91 6.43 7.52
CA GLU A 100 15.18 5.87 8.03
C GLU A 100 16.12 5.40 6.92
N ILE A 101 15.62 5.21 5.69
CA ILE A 101 16.49 4.93 4.54
C ILE A 101 17.19 6.23 4.19
N SER A 102 18.43 6.39 4.67
CA SER A 102 19.23 7.56 4.34
C SER A 102 19.29 7.74 2.82
N PHE A 103 19.24 8.98 2.35
CA PHE A 103 19.35 9.32 0.92
C PHE A 103 20.51 8.58 0.22
N ASN A 104 21.58 8.27 0.96
CA ASN A 104 22.74 7.49 0.49
C ASN A 104 22.41 6.03 0.16
N GLU A 105 21.51 5.38 0.89
CA GLU A 105 21.07 4.01 0.61
C GLU A 105 20.19 3.93 -0.63
N ILE A 106 19.32 4.93 -0.84
CA ILE A 106 18.55 5.10 -2.08
C ILE A 106 19.51 5.27 -3.25
N LEU A 107 20.52 6.14 -3.11
CA LEU A 107 21.56 6.36 -4.12
C LEU A 107 22.37 5.09 -4.41
N LEU A 108 22.70 4.29 -3.39
CA LEU A 108 23.40 3.01 -3.53
C LEU A 108 22.56 1.97 -4.29
N LYS A 109 21.26 1.89 -3.99
CA LYS A 109 20.32 1.02 -4.72
C LYS A 109 20.14 1.48 -6.16
N LEU A 110 20.02 2.78 -6.41
CA LEU A 110 19.94 3.35 -7.77
C LEU A 110 21.24 3.15 -8.57
N LYS A 111 22.40 3.29 -7.94
CA LYS A 111 23.71 2.99 -8.55
C LYS A 111 23.82 1.52 -8.96
N LYS A 112 23.38 0.60 -8.09
CA LYS A 112 23.32 -0.84 -8.40
C LYS A 112 22.39 -1.14 -9.59
N ILE A 113 21.24 -0.47 -9.69
CA ILE A 113 20.33 -0.63 -10.82
C ILE A 113 20.98 -0.13 -12.12
N ASN A 114 21.67 1.01 -12.09
CA ASN A 114 22.38 1.53 -13.25
C ASN A 114 23.54 0.64 -13.69
N SER A 115 24.32 0.08 -12.76
CA SER A 115 25.40 -0.86 -13.11
C SER A 115 24.87 -2.16 -13.73
N ILE A 116 23.72 -2.68 -13.24
CA ILE A 116 23.07 -3.85 -13.85
C ILE A 116 22.60 -3.53 -15.27
N LYS A 117 22.03 -2.34 -15.49
CA LYS A 117 21.56 -1.90 -16.81
C LYS A 117 22.71 -1.73 -17.81
N LEU A 118 23.86 -1.20 -17.35
CA LEU A 118 25.10 -1.13 -18.14
C LEU A 118 25.62 -2.52 -18.51
N ASN A 119 25.68 -3.45 -17.55
CA ASN A 119 26.10 -4.83 -17.80
C ASN A 119 25.18 -5.54 -18.82
N LEU A 120 23.88 -5.29 -18.79
CA LEU A 120 22.94 -5.84 -19.78
C LEU A 120 23.17 -5.28 -21.20
N ILE A 121 23.55 -4.00 -21.31
CA ILE A 121 23.89 -3.38 -22.60
C ILE A 121 25.19 -4.00 -23.15
N GLU A 122 26.20 -4.19 -22.30
CA GLU A 122 27.46 -4.85 -22.69
C GLU A 122 27.25 -6.31 -23.07
N LEU A 123 26.46 -7.07 -22.30
CA LEU A 123 26.07 -8.44 -22.64
C LEU A 123 25.32 -8.53 -23.98
N LYS A 124 24.43 -7.57 -24.26
CA LYS A 124 23.76 -7.48 -25.57
C LYS A 124 24.75 -7.20 -26.71
N LYS A 125 25.74 -6.33 -26.51
CA LYS A 125 26.77 -6.06 -27.52
C LYS A 125 27.59 -7.30 -27.83
N VAL A 126 28.06 -8.01 -26.80
CA VAL A 126 28.80 -9.27 -26.96
C VAL A 126 27.94 -10.33 -27.65
N ALA A 127 26.66 -10.45 -27.29
CA ALA A 127 25.74 -11.38 -27.94
C ALA A 127 25.53 -11.05 -29.44
N ILE A 128 25.43 -9.76 -29.79
CA ILE A 128 25.33 -9.31 -31.19
C ILE A 128 26.62 -9.60 -31.96
N GLU A 129 27.79 -9.34 -31.38
CA GLU A 129 29.09 -9.65 -31.98
C GLU A 129 29.29 -11.15 -32.23
N LEU A 130 28.75 -12.00 -31.35
CA LEU A 130 28.76 -13.45 -31.50
C LEU A 130 27.74 -13.96 -32.54
N LEU A 131 26.65 -13.24 -32.80
CA LEU A 131 25.60 -13.60 -33.76
C LEU A 131 25.89 -13.13 -35.19
N ILE A 132 26.81 -12.18 -35.38
CA ILE A 132 27.19 -11.62 -36.70
C ILE A 132 28.43 -12.35 -37.30
N LYS A 133 28.97 -13.36 -36.61
CA LYS A 133 29.95 -14.31 -37.16
C LYS A 133 29.27 -15.51 -37.80
#